data_AF-A0A259EYW3-F1
#
_entry.id   AF-A0A259EYW3-F1
#
_cell.length_a   1.000
_cell.length_b   1.000
_cell.length_c   1.000
_cell.angle_alpha   90.00
_cell.angle_beta   90.00
_cell.angle_gamma   90.00
#
_symmetry.space_group_name_H-M   'P 1'
#
loop_
_entity.id
_entity.type
_entity.pdbx_description
1 polymer ?
#
loop_
_entity_poly.entity_id
_entity_poly.type
_entity_poly.pdbx_seq_one_letter_code
_entity_poly.pdbx_strand_id
1 'polypeptide(L)'
;MPLEQLHPDSRAKADAVWCSKDRSAAWSALMLEGKVPKKTKGCEAPHQAVLPLAEKLGISGTPFLVAGDGRTMPGAAAAARISAWLDTVKKPAAANVQGGTQ
;
A
#
# COMPACT_ATOMS: atom_id res chain seq x y z
N MET A 1 13.36 -1.06 -10.41
CA MET A 1 12.82 0.30 -10.12
C MET A 1 13.95 1.20 -9.62
N PRO A 2 13.95 2.52 -9.89
CA PRO A 2 15.06 3.42 -9.54
C PRO A 2 15.22 3.72 -8.04
N LEU A 3 14.24 3.37 -7.20
CA LEU A 3 14.19 3.79 -5.79
C LEU A 3 15.37 3.26 -4.97
N GLU A 4 15.80 2.02 -5.19
CA GLU A 4 16.96 1.45 -4.49
C GLU A 4 18.29 2.07 -4.93
N GLN A 5 18.36 2.64 -6.14
CA GLN A 5 19.57 3.35 -6.60
C GLN A 5 19.70 4.72 -5.92
N LEU A 6 18.58 5.40 -5.69
CA LEU A 6 18.53 6.69 -5.00
C LEU A 6 18.59 6.55 -3.48
N HIS A 7 18.09 5.43 -2.95
CA HIS A 7 17.99 5.17 -1.52
C HIS A 7 18.36 3.70 -1.20
N PRO A 8 19.66 3.39 -1.02
CA PRO A 8 20.14 2.01 -0.89
C PRO A 8 19.55 1.25 0.31
N ASP A 9 19.24 1.95 1.40
CA ASP A 9 18.70 1.33 2.62
C ASP A 9 17.17 1.14 2.62
N SER A 10 16.46 1.73 1.65
CA SER A 10 14.99 1.76 1.66
C SER A 10 14.39 0.37 1.74
N ARG A 11 14.99 -0.58 1.03
CA ARG A 11 14.53 -1.95 1.02
C ARG A 11 14.70 -2.65 2.37
N ALA A 12 15.87 -2.51 2.99
CA ALA A 12 16.13 -3.11 4.30
C ALA A 12 15.22 -2.52 5.38
N LYS A 13 14.97 -1.20 5.34
CA LYS A 13 14.05 -0.51 6.26
C LYS A 13 12.61 -0.98 6.08
N ALA A 14 12.12 -1.07 4.84
CA ALA A 14 10.78 -1.58 4.54
C ALA A 14 10.60 -3.03 5.01
N ASP A 15 11.59 -3.89 4.73
CA ASP A 15 11.57 -5.30 5.16
C ASP A 15 11.59 -5.40 6.70
N ALA A 16 12.35 -4.55 7.40
CA ALA A 16 12.39 -4.53 8.85
C ALA A 16 11.06 -4.10 9.48
N VAL A 17 10.40 -3.08 8.92
CA VAL A 17 9.06 -2.65 9.34
C VAL A 17 8.05 -3.79 9.12
N TRP A 18 8.05 -4.39 7.93
CA TRP A 18 7.12 -5.47 7.61
C TRP A 18 7.28 -6.69 8.52
N CYS A 19 8.53 -6.99 8.86
CA CYS A 19 8.89 -8.11 9.71
C CYS A 19 9.01 -7.76 11.19
N SER A 20 8.40 -6.65 11.62
CA SER A 20 8.25 -6.33 13.04
C SER A 20 7.05 -7.04 13.65
N LYS A 21 7.10 -7.30 14.96
CA LYS A 21 5.97 -7.87 15.72
C LYS A 21 4.73 -6.97 15.61
N ASP A 22 4.92 -5.66 15.71
CA ASP A 22 3.92 -4.63 15.45
C ASP A 22 4.40 -3.76 14.30
N ARG A 23 3.79 -3.95 13.12
CA ARG A 23 4.17 -3.23 11.89
C ARG A 23 3.79 -1.75 11.97
N SER A 24 2.67 -1.42 12.60
CA SER A 24 2.16 -0.04 12.65
C SER A 24 3.04 0.81 13.57
N ALA A 25 3.38 0.28 14.75
CA ALA A 25 4.29 0.95 15.67
C ALA A 25 5.70 1.08 15.08
N ALA A 26 6.21 0.02 14.45
CA ALA A 26 7.53 0.04 13.81
C ALA A 26 7.61 1.07 12.67
N TRP A 27 6.56 1.18 11.85
CA TRP A 27 6.49 2.18 10.80
C TRP A 27 6.46 3.60 11.36
N SER A 28 5.60 3.84 12.36
CA SER A 28 5.46 5.16 12.98
C SER A 28 6.77 5.61 13.63
N ALA A 29 7.44 4.72 14.37
CA ALA A 29 8.73 5.01 14.99
C ALA A 29 9.84 5.26 13.96
N LEU A 30 9.84 4.53 12.84
CA LEU A 30 10.79 4.79 11.75
C LEU A 30 10.55 6.18 11.14
N MET A 31 9.29 6.52 10.85
CA MET A 31 8.96 7.73 10.10
C MET A 31 8.98 9.01 10.93
N LEU A 32 8.56 8.94 12.19
CA LEU A 32 8.43 10.11 13.06
C LEU A 32 9.67 10.31 13.94
N GLU A 33 10.34 9.22 14.32
CA GLU A 33 11.47 9.25 15.25
C GLU A 33 12.80 8.81 14.62
N GLY A 34 12.80 8.32 13.37
CA GLY A 34 13.99 7.80 12.70
C GLY A 34 14.47 6.45 13.24
N LYS A 35 13.66 5.77 14.07
CA LYS A 35 14.05 4.52 14.74
C LYS A 35 13.88 3.33 13.81
N VAL A 36 14.99 2.79 13.30
CA VAL A 36 14.97 1.59 12.46
C VAL A 36 14.60 0.36 13.30
N PRO A 37 13.51 -0.36 12.98
CA PRO A 37 13.08 -1.52 13.73
C PRO A 37 13.98 -2.74 13.47
N LYS A 38 13.96 -3.71 14.39
CA LYS A 38 14.64 -4.99 14.22
C LYS A 38 13.76 -5.95 13.42
N LYS A 39 14.33 -6.56 12.38
CA LYS A 39 13.69 -7.63 11.61
C LYS A 39 13.55 -8.89 12.46
N THR A 40 12.35 -9.48 12.49
CA THR A 40 12.12 -10.81 13.08
C THR A 40 12.76 -11.89 12.20
N LYS A 41 13.52 -12.81 12.83
CA LYS A 41 14.14 -13.95 12.12
C LYS A 41 13.06 -14.83 11.48
N GLY A 42 13.32 -15.33 10.28
CA GLY A 42 12.39 -16.21 9.55
C GLY A 42 11.19 -15.50 8.90
N CYS A 43 11.06 -14.18 9.02
CA CYS A 43 10.02 -13.44 8.31
C CYS A 43 10.45 -13.09 6.87
N GLU A 44 9.54 -13.34 5.95
CA GLU A 44 9.64 -12.93 4.55
C GLU A 44 8.75 -11.69 4.29
N ALA A 45 9.36 -10.62 3.80
CA ALA A 45 8.65 -9.40 3.41
C ALA A 45 8.09 -9.56 1.98
N PRO A 46 6.96 -8.93 1.63
CA PRO A 46 6.18 -9.23 0.44
C PRO A 46 6.75 -8.60 -0.83
N HIS A 47 7.98 -8.10 -0.79
CA HIS A 47 8.62 -7.40 -1.90
C HIS A 47 8.64 -8.20 -3.20
N GLN A 48 8.81 -9.53 -3.11
CA GLN A 48 8.80 -10.42 -4.28
C GLN A 48 7.43 -10.47 -4.97
N ALA A 49 6.35 -10.15 -4.25
CA ALA A 49 5.00 -10.04 -4.79
C ALA A 49 4.65 -8.59 -5.18
N VAL A 50 5.03 -7.62 -4.35
CA VAL A 50 4.64 -6.21 -4.52
C VAL A 50 5.36 -5.55 -5.70
N LEU A 51 6.65 -5.78 -5.89
CA LEU A 51 7.40 -5.14 -6.98
C LEU A 51 6.93 -5.58 -8.37
N PRO A 52 6.76 -6.90 -8.66
CA PRO A 52 6.21 -7.31 -9.96
C PRO A 52 4.77 -6.85 -10.17
N LEU A 53 3.96 -6.75 -9.11
CA LEU A 53 2.62 -6.18 -9.21
C LEU A 53 2.67 -4.70 -9.60
N ALA A 54 3.56 -3.92 -8.98
CA ALA A 54 3.75 -2.50 -9.32
C ALA A 54 4.15 -2.33 -10.79
N GLU A 55 5.07 -3.15 -11.29
CA GLU A 55 5.47 -3.14 -12.70
C GLU A 55 4.30 -3.48 -13.63
N LYS A 56 3.51 -4.51 -13.32
CA LYS A 56 2.30 -4.88 -14.09
C LYS A 56 1.24 -3.78 -14.11
N LEU A 57 1.11 -3.02 -13.03
CA LEU A 57 0.18 -1.90 -12.92
C LEU A 57 0.73 -0.60 -13.52
N GLY A 58 1.96 -0.61 -14.08
CA GLY A 58 2.59 0.59 -14.64
C GLY A 58 2.95 1.64 -13.60
N ILE A 59 3.15 1.24 -12.33
CA ILE A 59 3.50 2.15 -11.24
C ILE A 59 4.97 2.54 -11.38
N SER A 60 5.23 3.82 -11.67
CA SER A 60 6.58 4.36 -11.90
C SER A 60 7.10 5.27 -10.78
N GLY A 61 6.31 5.51 -9.73
CA GLY A 61 6.69 6.40 -8.64
C GLY A 61 5.84 6.21 -7.38
N THR A 62 6.30 6.78 -6.27
CA THR A 62 5.61 6.73 -4.97
C THR A 62 5.40 8.15 -4.40
N PRO A 63 4.32 8.39 -3.62
CA PRO A 63 3.22 7.46 -3.35
C PRO A 63 2.34 7.23 -4.60
N PHE A 64 1.67 6.07 -4.65
CA PHE A 64 0.70 5.71 -5.68
C PHE A 64 -0.50 5.05 -5.00
N LEU A 65 -1.71 5.48 -5.34
CA LEU A 65 -2.94 5.01 -4.72
C LEU A 65 -3.69 4.10 -5.68
N VAL A 66 -4.20 2.98 -5.15
CA VAL A 66 -5.13 2.06 -5.82
C VAL A 66 -6.37 1.95 -4.95
N ALA A 67 -7.53 2.33 -5.46
CA ALA A 67 -8.80 2.20 -4.76
C ALA A 67 -9.34 0.75 -4.85
N GLY A 68 -10.25 0.39 -3.96
CA GLY A 68 -10.85 -0.96 -3.92
C GLY A 68 -11.64 -1.34 -5.18
N ASP A 69 -12.00 -0.37 -6.01
CA ASP A 69 -12.67 -0.53 -7.31
C ASP A 69 -11.69 -0.52 -8.50
N GLY A 70 -10.38 -0.49 -8.24
CA GLY A 70 -9.34 -0.52 -9.26
C GLY A 70 -8.94 0.82 -9.86
N ARG A 71 -9.60 1.94 -9.49
CA ARG A 71 -9.14 3.27 -9.90
C ARG A 71 -7.76 3.56 -9.30
N THR A 72 -6.95 4.32 -10.03
CA THR A 72 -5.61 4.69 -9.59
C THR A 72 -5.45 6.20 -9.48
N MET A 73 -4.59 6.65 -8.56
CA MET A 73 -4.17 8.04 -8.45
C MET A 73 -2.66 8.09 -8.19
N PRO A 74 -1.86 8.54 -9.17
CA PRO A 74 -0.42 8.71 -8.96
C PRO A 74 -0.14 9.95 -8.12
N GLY A 75 0.89 9.87 -7.28
CA GLY A 75 1.40 10.99 -6.50
C GLY A 75 0.68 11.24 -5.18
N ALA A 76 1.25 12.16 -4.40
CA ALA A 76 0.67 12.59 -3.14
C ALA A 76 -0.56 13.48 -3.37
N ALA A 77 -1.55 13.36 -2.50
CA ALA A 77 -2.76 14.17 -2.53
C ALA A 77 -3.15 14.59 -1.11
N ALA A 78 -3.79 15.76 -0.98
CA ALA A 78 -4.35 16.21 0.29
C ALA A 78 -5.47 15.27 0.75
N ALA A 79 -5.64 15.12 2.07
CA ALA A 79 -6.65 14.23 2.66
C ALA A 79 -8.06 14.49 2.12
N ALA A 80 -8.45 15.76 1.92
CA ALA A 80 -9.74 16.12 1.35
C ALA A 80 -9.92 15.62 -0.09
N ARG A 81 -8.87 15.68 -0.93
CA ARG A 81 -8.90 15.16 -2.31
C ARG A 81 -9.00 13.65 -2.33
N ILE A 82 -8.25 12.97 -1.46
CA ILE A 82 -8.32 11.51 -1.33
C ILE A 82 -9.73 11.08 -0.92
N SER A 83 -10.30 11.75 0.09
CA SER A 83 -11.66 11.46 0.59
C SER A 83 -12.71 11.64 -0.51
N ALA A 84 -12.71 12.80 -1.18
CA ALA A 84 -13.62 13.05 -2.29
C ALA A 84 -13.47 12.03 -3.43
N TRP A 85 -12.24 11.63 -3.75
CA TRP A 85 -11.99 10.60 -4.77
C TRP A 85 -12.49 9.22 -4.37
N LEU A 86 -12.37 8.83 -3.09
CA LEU A 86 -12.91 7.58 -2.56
C LEU A 86 -14.45 7.58 -2.53
N ASP A 87 -15.07 8.72 -2.24
CA ASP A 87 -16.53 8.86 -2.12
C ASP A 87 -17.28 8.77 -3.45
N THR A 88 -16.61 8.90 -4.60
CA THR A 88 -17.26 8.83 -5.92
C THR A 88 -17.90 7.47 -6.23
N VAL A 89 -17.69 6.45 -5.40
CA VAL A 89 -18.16 5.06 -5.58
C VAL A 89 -19.21 4.69 -4.54
N LYS A 90 -19.82 5.66 -3.84
CA LYS A 90 -20.94 5.37 -2.93
C LYS A 90 -22.20 4.95 -3.70
N LYS A 91 -22.21 3.71 -4.20
CA LYS A 91 -23.32 2.74 -4.34
C LYS A 91 -22.82 1.47 -5.04
N PRO A 92 -22.69 0.32 -4.36
CA PRO A 92 -23.03 -0.95 -5.00
C PRO A 92 -24.52 -0.85 -5.33
N ALA A 93 -24.90 -0.98 -6.60
CA ALA A 93 -26.29 -1.25 -6.95
C ALA A 93 -26.74 -2.45 -6.11
N ALA A 94 -27.87 -2.31 -5.41
CA ALA A 94 -28.50 -3.42 -4.72
C ALA A 94 -28.56 -4.58 -5.73
N ALA A 95 -27.83 -5.66 -5.45
CA ALA A 95 -28.00 -6.89 -6.18
C ALA A 95 -29.45 -7.30 -5.96
N ASN A 96 -30.29 -7.13 -6.98
CA ASN A 96 -31.60 -7.75 -7.03
C ASN A 96 -31.38 -9.26 -7.02
N VAL A 97 -31.31 -9.84 -5.83
CA VAL A 97 -31.58 -11.26 -5.64
C VAL A 97 -33.10 -11.38 -5.76
N GLN A 98 -33.57 -11.49 -6.99
CA GLN A 98 -34.88 -12.09 -7.26
C GLN A 98 -34.77 -13.54 -6.82
N GLY A 99 -35.29 -13.81 -5.62
CA GLY A 99 -35.50 -15.16 -5.13
C GLY A 99 -36.38 -15.91 -6.12
N GLY A 100 -35.83 -16.97 -6.69
CA GLY A 100 -36.60 -17.98 -7.37
C GLY A 100 -37.47 -18.72 -6.35
N THR A 101 -38.78 -18.58 -6.51
CA THR A 101 -39.77 -19.57 -6.09
C THR A 101 -40.81 -19.62 -7.18
N GLN A 102 -40.66 -20.57 -8.10
CA GLN A 102 -41.70 -21.46 -8.60
C GLN A 102 -41.02 -22.78 -8.98
#